data_AF-K2A7L4-F1
#
_entry.id   AF-K2A7L4-F1
#
_cell.length_a   1.000
_cell.length_b   1.000
_cell.length_c   1.000
_cell.angle_alpha   90.00
_cell.angle_beta   90.00
_cell.angle_gamma   90.00
#
_symmetry.space_group_name_H-M   'P 1'
#
loop_
_entity.id
_entity.type
_entity.pdbx_description
1 polymer ?
#
loop_
_entity_poly.entity_id
_entity_poly.type
_entity_poly.pdbx_seq_one_letter_code
_entity_poly.pdbx_strand_id
1 'polypeptide(L)'
;RLGLWDAVMIKDNHFGMGFDLKRVKNVKFVEIEVENLRQLDKAMAKLKSVKLPKVVMLDNFNIKKIPEAIKKLRAEGITVEISGGINEKNLVEYAKFRPDVISMGSLTQNAKAMDLGMEVVSKTQDTDSRK
;
A
#
# COMPACT_ATOMS: atom_id res chain seq x y z
N ARG A 1 -1.32 -5.81 3.77
CA ARG A 1 -0.86 -7.16 4.17
C ARG A 1 0.15 -7.04 5.32
N LEU A 2 0.22 -7.99 6.25
CA LEU A 2 1.22 -7.99 7.34
C LEU A 2 2.47 -8.80 6.97
N GLY A 3 2.31 -9.86 6.17
CA GLY A 3 3.43 -10.67 5.67
C GLY A 3 3.14 -11.33 4.33
N LEU A 4 4.07 -12.17 3.87
CA LEU A 4 3.98 -12.86 2.57
C LEU A 4 2.88 -13.94 2.53
N TRP A 5 2.37 -14.39 3.68
CA TRP A 5 1.31 -15.40 3.78
C TRP A 5 -0.11 -14.84 3.58
N ASP A 6 -0.31 -13.52 3.68
CA ASP A 6 -1.65 -12.92 3.61
C ASP A 6 -2.20 -12.83 2.18
N ALA A 7 -1.32 -12.51 1.24
CA ALA A 7 -1.65 -12.19 -0.15
C ALA A 7 -0.47 -12.49 -1.06
N VAL A 8 -0.78 -12.90 -2.29
CA VAL A 8 0.23 -13.00 -3.35
C VAL A 8 0.36 -11.63 -4.00
N MET A 9 1.56 -11.05 -3.94
CA MET A 9 1.94 -9.85 -4.69
C MET A 9 2.78 -10.26 -5.88
N ILE A 10 2.32 -9.92 -7.08
CA ILE A 10 3.00 -10.20 -8.33
C ILE A 10 3.63 -8.92 -8.85
N LYS A 11 4.95 -8.95 -9.00
CA LYS A 11 5.73 -7.90 -9.65
C LYS A 11 6.02 -8.24 -11.11
N ASP A 12 6.62 -7.31 -11.83
CA ASP A 12 7.05 -7.43 -13.22
C ASP A 12 7.87 -8.70 -13.52
N ASN A 13 8.83 -9.03 -12.64
CA ASN A 13 9.73 -10.17 -12.75
C ASN A 13 8.99 -11.53 -12.75
N HIS A 14 7.91 -11.65 -11.96
CA HIS A 14 7.09 -12.86 -11.90
C HIS A 14 6.39 -13.13 -13.23
N PHE A 15 5.99 -12.07 -13.95
CA PHE A 15 5.43 -12.24 -15.29
C PHE A 15 6.46 -12.68 -16.31
N GLY A 16 7.70 -12.20 -16.21
CA GLY A 16 8.83 -12.67 -17.03
C GLY A 16 9.15 -14.14 -16.81
N MET A 17 8.92 -14.65 -15.61
CA MET A 17 9.14 -16.05 -15.23
C MET A 17 7.97 -16.99 -15.59
N GLY A 18 6.90 -16.49 -16.23
CA GLY A 18 5.77 -17.32 -16.65
C GLY A 18 4.85 -17.74 -15.50
N PHE A 19 4.80 -16.97 -14.40
CA PHE A 19 3.93 -17.27 -13.27
C PHE A 19 2.45 -17.34 -13.69
N ASP A 20 1.79 -18.46 -13.36
CA ASP A 20 0.38 -18.69 -13.64
C ASP A 20 -0.50 -18.35 -12.43
N LEU A 21 -1.27 -17.28 -12.55
CA LEU A 21 -2.23 -16.81 -11.55
C LEU A 21 -3.26 -17.86 -11.15
N LYS A 22 -3.58 -18.84 -12.01
CA LYS A 22 -4.52 -19.92 -11.69
C LYS A 22 -4.04 -20.85 -10.57
N ARG A 23 -2.72 -20.86 -10.31
CA ARG A 23 -2.11 -21.64 -9.24
C ARG A 23 -2.29 -21.00 -7.87
N VAL A 24 -2.62 -19.71 -7.82
CA VAL A 24 -2.82 -18.99 -6.57
C VAL A 24 -4.15 -19.42 -5.95
N LYS A 25 -4.07 -20.07 -4.78
CA LYS A 25 -5.21 -20.53 -3.98
C LYS A 25 -4.97 -20.20 -2.51
N ASN A 26 -6.05 -20.11 -1.73
CA ASN A 26 -6.02 -19.95 -0.27
C ASN A 26 -5.31 -18.67 0.25
N VAL A 27 -5.38 -17.56 -0.51
CA VAL A 27 -4.92 -16.24 -0.05
C VAL A 27 -6.08 -15.24 -0.04
N LYS A 28 -5.98 -14.18 0.76
CA LYS A 28 -7.07 -13.20 0.93
C LYS A 28 -7.35 -12.42 -0.35
N PHE A 29 -6.30 -12.03 -1.07
CA PHE A 29 -6.37 -11.30 -2.33
C PHE A 29 -5.12 -11.51 -3.17
N VAL A 30 -5.21 -11.13 -4.43
CA VAL A 30 -4.08 -11.04 -5.36
C VAL A 30 -3.79 -9.58 -5.62
N GLU A 31 -2.54 -9.21 -5.50
CA GLU A 31 -2.04 -7.87 -5.77
C GLU A 31 -1.06 -7.91 -6.93
N ILE A 32 -1.15 -6.95 -7.84
CA ILE A 32 -0.25 -6.85 -8.99
C ILE A 32 0.31 -5.44 -9.09
N GLU A 33 1.64 -5.35 -9.16
CA GLU A 33 2.38 -4.11 -9.37
C GLU A 33 2.54 -3.83 -10.87
N VAL A 34 2.27 -2.59 -11.26
CA VAL A 34 2.46 -2.11 -12.63
C VAL A 34 3.03 -0.69 -12.63
N GLU A 35 3.92 -0.42 -13.57
CA GLU A 35 4.64 0.87 -13.71
C GLU A 35 4.12 1.72 -14.87
N ASN A 36 3.38 1.12 -15.81
CA ASN A 36 2.84 1.81 -16.98
C ASN A 36 1.56 1.15 -17.53
N LEU A 37 0.87 1.86 -18.44
CA LEU A 37 -0.39 1.41 -19.04
C LEU A 37 -0.26 0.09 -19.80
N ARG A 38 0.88 -0.18 -20.43
CA ARG A 38 1.10 -1.44 -21.16
C ARG A 38 1.16 -2.63 -20.20
N GLN A 39 1.81 -2.47 -19.04
CA GLN A 39 1.81 -3.48 -17.98
C GLN A 39 0.41 -3.62 -17.37
N LEU A 40 -0.31 -2.51 -17.16
CA LEU A 40 -1.69 -2.52 -16.68
C LEU A 40 -2.61 -3.35 -17.59
N ASP A 41 -2.59 -3.11 -18.91
CA ASP A 41 -3.44 -3.84 -19.85
C ASP A 41 -3.15 -5.36 -19.83
N LYS A 42 -1.87 -5.74 -19.71
CA LYS A 42 -1.46 -7.14 -19.54
C LYS A 42 -1.92 -7.73 -18.21
N ALA A 43 -1.78 -6.99 -17.12
CA ALA A 43 -2.21 -7.41 -15.78
C ALA A 43 -3.72 -7.65 -15.75
N MET A 44 -4.52 -6.71 -16.27
CA MET A 44 -5.97 -6.83 -16.37
C MET A 44 -6.39 -8.08 -17.16
N ALA A 45 -5.75 -8.35 -18.31
CA ALA A 45 -6.05 -9.55 -19.10
C ALA A 45 -5.83 -10.84 -18.29
N LYS A 46 -4.75 -10.92 -17.50
CA LYS A 46 -4.45 -12.09 -16.66
C LYS A 46 -5.41 -12.20 -15.46
N LEU A 47 -5.76 -11.07 -14.86
CA LEU A 47 -6.67 -10.96 -13.72
C LEU A 47 -8.11 -11.41 -14.04
N LYS A 48 -8.52 -11.45 -15.31
CA LYS A 48 -9.83 -12.00 -15.70
C LYS A 48 -10.05 -13.45 -15.26
N SER A 49 -8.97 -14.23 -15.18
CA SER A 49 -9.03 -15.63 -14.74
C SER A 49 -9.05 -15.81 -13.21
N VAL A 50 -8.76 -14.74 -12.45
CA VAL A 50 -8.67 -14.76 -10.99
C VAL A 50 -10.06 -14.50 -10.40
N LYS A 51 -10.51 -15.39 -9.51
CA LYS A 51 -11.79 -15.24 -8.76
C LYS A 51 -11.65 -14.56 -7.41
N LEU A 52 -10.42 -14.45 -6.91
CA LEU A 52 -10.11 -13.77 -5.64
C LEU A 52 -10.24 -12.25 -5.79
N PRO A 53 -10.42 -11.51 -4.67
CA PRO A 53 -10.29 -10.06 -4.67
C PRO A 53 -8.95 -9.62 -5.28
N LYS A 54 -8.97 -8.48 -5.99
CA LYS A 54 -7.88 -8.05 -6.86
C LYS A 54 -7.50 -6.62 -6.50
N VAL A 55 -6.21 -6.41 -6.29
CA VAL A 55 -5.61 -5.10 -6.10
C VAL A 55 -4.61 -4.87 -7.22
N VAL A 56 -4.62 -3.69 -7.81
CA VAL A 56 -3.56 -3.25 -8.73
C VAL A 56 -2.88 -2.03 -8.15
N MET A 57 -1.58 -2.17 -7.92
CA MET A 57 -0.69 -1.12 -7.44
C MET A 57 -0.05 -0.42 -8.63
N LEU A 58 -0.29 0.87 -8.74
CA LEU A 58 0.38 1.78 -9.67
C LEU A 58 1.68 2.26 -9.00
N ASP A 59 2.80 1.58 -9.26
CA ASP A 59 4.10 1.92 -8.66
C ASP A 59 4.89 2.89 -9.55
N ASN A 60 5.37 3.99 -8.94
CA ASN A 60 6.10 5.07 -9.61
C ASN A 60 5.45 5.51 -10.94
N PHE A 61 4.11 5.43 -10.99
CA PHE A 61 3.34 5.56 -12.22
C PHE A 61 3.31 7.01 -12.71
N ASN A 62 3.30 7.21 -14.03
CA ASN A 62 3.18 8.56 -14.57
C ASN A 62 1.85 9.19 -14.13
N ILE A 63 1.95 10.30 -13.38
CA ILE A 63 0.80 11.01 -12.80
C ILE A 63 -0.27 11.40 -13.82
N LYS A 64 0.13 11.75 -15.04
CA LYS A 64 -0.81 12.11 -16.13
C LYS A 64 -1.65 10.93 -16.60
N LYS A 65 -1.23 9.69 -16.30
CA LYS A 65 -1.88 8.45 -16.72
C LYS A 65 -2.69 7.78 -15.61
N ILE A 66 -2.56 8.24 -14.37
CA ILE A 66 -3.30 7.70 -13.22
C ILE A 66 -4.83 7.75 -13.42
N PRO A 67 -5.43 8.86 -13.93
CA PRO A 67 -6.89 8.89 -14.15
C PRO A 67 -7.37 7.83 -15.15
N GLU A 68 -6.59 7.59 -16.22
CA GLU A 68 -6.88 6.56 -17.21
C GLU A 68 -6.83 5.16 -16.59
N ALA A 69 -5.78 4.89 -15.80
CA ALA A 69 -5.60 3.62 -15.11
C ALA A 69 -6.72 3.34 -14.11
N ILE A 70 -7.07 4.30 -13.25
CA ILE A 70 -8.16 4.18 -12.27
C ILE A 70 -9.48 3.88 -12.97
N LYS A 71 -9.79 4.58 -14.07
CA LYS A 71 -11.02 4.34 -14.84
C LYS A 71 -11.10 2.91 -15.36
N LYS A 72 -10.02 2.38 -15.94
CA LYS A 72 -9.94 1.00 -16.44
C LYS A 72 -10.13 -0.03 -15.32
N LEU A 73 -9.46 0.17 -14.19
CA LEU A 73 -9.50 -0.75 -13.05
C LEU A 73 -10.89 -0.80 -12.39
N ARG A 74 -11.51 0.37 -12.17
CA ARG A 74 -12.84 0.47 -11.58
C ARG A 74 -13.92 -0.16 -12.43
N ALA A 75 -13.81 -0.08 -13.76
CA ALA A 75 -14.75 -0.74 -14.67
C ALA A 75 -14.77 -2.27 -14.49
N GLU A 76 -13.69 -2.86 -13.97
CA GLU A 76 -13.55 -4.30 -13.70
C GLU A 76 -13.71 -4.62 -12.19
N GLY A 77 -14.09 -3.64 -11.36
CA GLY A 77 -14.23 -3.81 -9.91
C GLY A 77 -12.92 -4.11 -9.18
N ILE A 78 -11.78 -3.66 -9.73
CA ILE A 78 -10.45 -3.88 -9.15
C ILE A 78 -10.10 -2.73 -8.20
N THR A 79 -9.63 -3.05 -7.00
CA THR A 79 -9.13 -2.07 -6.03
C THR A 79 -7.85 -1.42 -6.55
N VAL A 80 -7.78 -0.09 -6.49
CA VAL A 80 -6.64 0.68 -6.98
C VAL A 80 -5.79 1.17 -5.83
N GLU A 81 -4.52 0.82 -5.89
CA GLU A 81 -3.48 1.29 -4.99
C GLU A 81 -2.48 2.16 -5.75
N ILE A 82 -1.97 3.22 -5.13
CA ILE A 82 -0.87 4.03 -5.67
C ILE A 82 0.31 3.94 -4.71
N SER A 83 1.51 3.68 -5.25
CA SER A 83 2.76 3.65 -4.50
C SER A 83 3.93 4.25 -5.28
N GLY A 84 5.09 4.31 -4.65
CA GLY A 84 6.33 4.82 -5.23
C GLY A 84 6.60 6.29 -4.90
N GLY A 85 7.62 6.55 -4.08
CA GLY A 85 8.09 7.92 -3.79
C GLY A 85 7.10 8.85 -3.07
N ILE A 86 5.99 8.34 -2.56
CA ILE A 86 4.95 9.14 -1.91
C ILE A 86 5.39 9.55 -0.49
N ASN A 87 5.23 10.84 -0.18
CA ASN A 87 5.55 11.46 1.09
C ASN A 87 4.56 12.60 1.39
N GLU A 88 4.68 13.22 2.56
CA GLU A 88 3.77 14.28 3.01
C GLU A 88 3.63 15.44 2.00
N LYS A 89 4.70 15.77 1.27
CA LYS A 89 4.71 16.89 0.33
C LYS A 89 3.89 16.63 -0.94
N ASN A 90 3.80 15.38 -1.39
CA ASN A 90 3.11 15.01 -2.63
C ASN A 90 1.84 14.17 -2.41
N LEU A 91 1.56 13.73 -1.18
CA LEU A 91 0.40 12.92 -0.83
C LEU A 91 -0.92 13.51 -1.34
N VAL A 92 -1.12 14.81 -1.12
CA VAL A 92 -2.37 15.50 -1.53
C VAL A 92 -2.54 15.48 -3.05
N GLU A 93 -1.46 15.48 -3.82
CA GLU A 93 -1.50 15.40 -5.28
C GLU A 93 -2.05 14.05 -5.73
N TYR A 94 -1.54 12.96 -5.14
CA TYR A 94 -2.01 11.60 -5.43
C TYR A 94 -3.42 11.33 -4.90
N ALA A 95 -3.76 11.85 -3.73
CA ALA A 95 -5.08 11.68 -3.11
C ALA A 95 -6.22 12.29 -3.94
N LYS A 96 -5.95 13.35 -4.72
CA LYS A 96 -6.94 13.96 -5.64
C LYS A 96 -7.47 12.99 -6.70
N PHE A 97 -6.68 11.99 -7.09
CA PHE A 97 -7.14 10.95 -8.02
C PHE A 97 -8.11 9.96 -7.37
N ARG A 98 -8.30 10.03 -6.06
CA ARG A 98 -9.17 9.18 -5.25
C ARG A 98 -8.89 7.68 -5.47
N PRO A 99 -7.65 7.20 -5.29
CA PRO A 99 -7.41 5.76 -5.22
C PRO A 99 -8.10 5.16 -3.99
N ASP A 100 -8.22 3.84 -3.94
CA ASP A 100 -8.77 3.15 -2.77
C ASP A 100 -7.73 3.05 -1.65
N VAL A 101 -6.44 2.94 -2.03
CA VAL A 101 -5.30 2.87 -1.11
C VAL A 101 -4.13 3.72 -1.62
N ILE A 102 -3.41 4.37 -0.69
CA ILE A 102 -2.09 4.97 -0.95
C ILE A 102 -1.09 4.32 -0.01
N SER A 103 -0.04 3.71 -0.57
CA SER A 103 1.01 3.07 0.20
C SER A 103 2.26 3.93 0.27
N MET A 104 2.68 4.25 1.49
CA MET A 104 3.81 5.12 1.81
C MET A 104 4.84 4.39 2.67
N GLY A 105 5.96 3.98 2.06
CA GLY A 105 7.08 3.38 2.79
C GLY A 105 7.69 4.32 3.85
N SER A 106 7.57 5.64 3.66
CA SER A 106 8.07 6.67 4.56
C SER A 106 7.54 6.55 6.00
N LEU A 107 6.32 6.00 6.17
CA LEU A 107 5.69 5.83 7.49
C LEU A 107 6.40 4.79 8.37
N THR A 108 7.18 3.89 7.78
CA THR A 108 7.84 2.80 8.52
C THR A 108 9.35 2.83 8.39
N GLN A 109 9.87 3.18 7.22
CA GLN A 109 11.32 3.17 6.97
C GLN A 109 12.02 4.44 7.46
N ASN A 110 11.31 5.57 7.52
CA ASN A 110 11.89 6.89 7.81
C ASN A 110 11.03 7.71 8.79
N ALA A 111 10.31 7.03 9.69
CA ALA A 111 9.48 7.71 10.69
C ALA A 111 10.36 8.42 11.72
N LYS A 112 10.08 9.70 11.97
CA LYS A 112 10.76 10.48 13.01
C LYS A 112 10.26 10.02 14.39
N ALA A 113 11.19 9.66 15.28
CA ALA A 113 10.84 9.35 16.66
C ALA A 113 10.25 10.59 17.35
N MET A 114 9.21 10.37 18.16
CA MET A 114 8.69 11.40 19.05
C MET A 114 9.66 11.60 20.21
N ASP A 115 9.93 12.85 20.55
CA ASP A 115 10.70 13.20 21.74
C ASP A 115 9.78 13.09 22.96
N LEU A 116 10.10 12.20 23.89
CA LEU A 116 9.28 11.88 25.05
C LEU A 116 10.11 11.99 26.32
N GLY A 117 9.64 12.80 27.27
CA GLY A 117 10.20 12.92 28.62
C GLY A 117 9.20 12.44 29.67
N MET A 118 9.68 11.69 30.66
CA MET A 118 8.87 11.27 31.81
C MET A 118 9.44 11.91 33.08
N GLU A 119 8.65 12.74 33.75
CA GLU A 119 8.99 13.28 35.06
C GLU A 119 8.36 12.43 36.16
N VAL A 120 9.19 11.92 37.07
CA VAL A 120 8.74 11.12 38.21
C VAL A 120 8.67 12.01 39.44
N VAL A 121 7.45 12.33 39.87
CA VAL A 121 7.21 13.06 41.12
C VAL A 121 7.01 12.08 42.27
N SER A 122 7.91 12.14 43.26
CA SER A 122 7.73 11.46 44.55
C SER A 122 7.01 12.40 45.53
N LYS A 123 5.99 11.90 46.24
CA LYS A 123 5.44 12.62 47.40
C LYS A 123 6.36 12.34 48.58
N THR A 124 7.22 13.29 48.93
CA THR A 124 7.84 13.30 50.27
C THR A 124 6.70 13.52 51.26
N GLN A 125 6.42 12.53 52.12
CA GLN A 125 5.56 12.76 53.27
C GLN A 125 6.30 13.72 54.20
N ASP A 126 5.78 14.94 54.34
CA ASP A 126 6.16 15.85 55.41
C ASP A 126 5.81 15.17 56.73
N THR A 127 6.78 14.50 57.34
CA THR A 127 6.74 14.16 58.77
C THR A 127 7.11 15.41 59.55
N ASP A 128 6.28 16.45 59.47
CA ASP A 128 6.32 17.56 60.42
C ASP A 128 4.90 17.88 60.89
N SER A 129 4.34 16.97 61.69
CA SER A 129 3.29 17.30 62.63
C SER A 129 3.80 16.98 64.03
N ARG A 130 4.52 17.95 64.59
CA ARG A 130 4.63 18.28 66.01
C ARG A 130 3.75 17.43 66.94
N LYS A 131 4.39 16.76 67.90
CA LYS A 131 4.13 16.92 69.33
C LYS A 131 5.31 16.39 70.13
#